data_AF-A0A951E0D0-F1
#
_entry.id   AF-A0A951E0D0-F1
#
_cell.length_a   1.000
_cell.length_b   1.000
_cell.length_c   1.000
_cell.angle_alpha   90.00
_cell.angle_beta   90.00
_cell.angle_gamma   90.00
#
_symmetry.space_group_name_H-M   'P 1'
#
loop_
_entity.id
_entity.type
_entity.pdbx_description
1 polymer ?
#
loop_
_entity_poly.entity_id
_entity_poly.type
_entity_poly.pdbx_seq_one_letter_code
_entity_poly.pdbx_strand_id
1 'polypeptide(L)'
;MKALFLGNVAADTANGIRAELPPELQVEIVADPKELSPAIAAQTDILITNIWRAAYPPAARVRLVQSVATGIEWIEQSALPRGAPICNAYGHETAIAEYVLMVMLVWSHRFREIEGEFRRRSSWAPSWVKSGSPHGEI
;
A
#
# COMPACT_ATOMS: atom_id res chain seq x y z
N MET A 1 6.78 4.16 -25.50
CA MET A 1 5.90 3.40 -24.59
C MET A 1 5.40 4.37 -23.54
N LYS A 2 4.11 4.34 -23.19
CA LYS A 2 3.51 5.27 -22.23
C LYS A 2 3.08 4.54 -20.95
N ALA A 3 3.62 4.98 -19.83
CA ALA A 3 3.28 4.51 -18.50
C ALA A 3 2.35 5.51 -17.81
N LEU A 4 1.22 5.02 -17.31
CA LEU A 4 0.28 5.79 -16.50
C LEU A 4 0.42 5.36 -15.04
N PHE A 5 0.77 6.30 -14.17
CA PHE A 5 0.68 6.16 -12.72
C PHE A 5 -0.66 6.75 -12.26
N LEU A 6 -1.60 5.88 -11.92
CA LEU A 6 -2.97 6.23 -11.57
C LEU A 6 -3.26 5.99 -10.09
N GLY A 7 -3.75 7.01 -9.39
CA GLY A 7 -4.04 6.98 -7.95
C GLY A 7 -2.90 7.57 -7.12
N ASN A 8 -3.24 8.14 -5.95
CA ASN A 8 -2.28 8.82 -5.07
C ASN A 8 -1.01 8.01 -4.79
N VAL A 9 -1.15 6.71 -4.45
CA VAL A 9 0.01 5.85 -4.14
C VAL A 9 0.92 5.67 -5.34
N ALA A 10 0.35 5.48 -6.54
CA ALA A 10 1.13 5.36 -7.77
C ALA A 10 1.78 6.70 -8.14
N ALA A 11 1.07 7.82 -7.96
CA ALA A 11 1.62 9.15 -8.19
C ALA A 11 2.82 9.45 -7.29
N ASP A 12 2.72 9.13 -5.99
CA ASP A 12 3.84 9.30 -5.04
C ASP A 12 5.01 8.36 -5.37
N THR A 13 4.70 7.12 -5.78
CA THR A 13 5.72 6.16 -6.24
C THR A 13 6.49 6.73 -7.43
N ALA A 14 5.79 7.31 -8.42
CA ALA A 14 6.41 7.93 -9.59
C ALA A 14 7.38 9.06 -9.19
N ASN A 15 7.00 9.88 -8.21
CA ASN A 15 7.85 10.95 -7.70
C ASN A 15 9.13 10.41 -7.05
N GLY A 16 9.05 9.27 -6.36
CA GLY A 16 10.20 8.64 -5.71
C GLY A 16 11.18 7.94 -6.67
N ILE A 17 10.70 7.43 -7.81
CA ILE A 17 11.52 6.61 -8.73
C ILE A 17 11.83 7.29 -10.06
N ARG A 18 11.40 8.54 -10.27
CA ARG A 18 11.47 9.20 -11.58
C ARG A 18 12.86 9.19 -12.22
N ALA A 19 13.91 9.31 -11.41
CA ALA A 19 15.29 9.29 -11.87
C ALA A 19 15.77 7.89 -12.33
N GLU A 20 15.12 6.83 -11.85
CA GLU A 20 15.44 5.43 -12.15
C GLU A 20 14.65 4.90 -13.36
N LEU A 21 13.64 5.65 -13.82
CA LEU A 21 12.84 5.27 -14.99
C LEU A 21 13.63 5.47 -16.29
N PRO A 22 13.45 4.59 -17.29
CA PRO A 22 14.08 4.76 -18.60
C PRO A 22 13.74 6.13 -19.20
N PRO A 23 14.73 6.87 -19.74
CA PRO A 23 14.52 8.24 -20.23
C PRO A 23 13.52 8.32 -21.40
N GLU A 24 13.36 7.25 -22.18
CA GLU A 24 12.41 7.13 -23.28
C GLU A 24 10.98 6.76 -22.85
N LEU A 25 10.77 6.40 -21.58
CA LEU A 25 9.46 6.07 -21.04
C LEU A 25 8.64 7.36 -20.86
N GLN A 26 7.54 7.46 -21.59
CA GLN A 26 6.62 8.59 -21.41
C GLN A 26 5.78 8.34 -20.16
N VAL A 27 5.98 9.17 -19.13
CA VAL A 27 5.30 9.04 -17.84
C VAL A 27 4.15 10.03 -17.76
N GLU A 28 2.95 9.50 -17.53
CA GLU A 28 1.75 10.26 -17.18
C GLU A 28 1.40 9.97 -15.72
N ILE A 29 1.08 11.01 -14.94
CA ILE A 29 0.71 10.87 -13.53
C ILE A 29 -0.67 11.48 -13.33
N VAL A 30 -1.61 10.68 -12.82
CA VAL A 30 -2.98 11.10 -12.52
C VAL A 30 -3.28 10.65 -11.09
N ALA A 31 -3.21 11.58 -10.13
CA ALA A 31 -3.34 11.27 -8.70
C ALA A 31 -4.78 10.94 -8.30
N ASP A 32 -5.76 11.73 -8.75
CA ASP A 32 -7.19 11.43 -8.59
C ASP A 32 -7.70 10.67 -9.82
N PRO A 33 -8.16 9.41 -9.70
CA PRO A 33 -8.72 8.67 -10.83
C PRO A 33 -9.91 9.35 -11.53
N LYS A 34 -10.58 10.32 -10.89
CA LYS A 34 -11.64 11.13 -11.53
C LYS A 34 -11.11 12.04 -12.63
N GLU A 35 -9.83 12.38 -12.60
CA GLU A 35 -9.16 13.21 -13.61
C GLU A 35 -8.64 12.38 -14.79
N LEU A 36 -8.80 11.05 -14.76
CA LEU A 36 -8.41 10.18 -15.85
C LEU A 36 -9.23 10.47 -17.11
N SER A 37 -8.58 11.08 -18.10
CA SER A 37 -9.22 11.34 -19.39
C SER A 37 -9.20 10.11 -20.30
N PRO A 38 -10.20 9.96 -21.20
CA PRO A 38 -10.18 8.92 -22.22
C PRO A 38 -8.95 8.95 -23.12
N ALA A 39 -8.39 10.14 -23.40
CA ALA A 39 -7.19 10.28 -24.22
C ALA A 39 -5.96 9.68 -23.55
N ILE A 40 -5.80 9.87 -22.22
CA ILE A 40 -4.71 9.29 -21.44
C ILE A 40 -4.86 7.76 -21.40
N ALA A 41 -6.04 7.26 -21.01
CA ALA A 41 -6.31 5.83 -20.94
C ALA A 41 -6.07 5.13 -22.29
N ALA A 42 -6.58 5.71 -23.38
CA ALA A 42 -6.45 5.14 -24.72
C ALA A 42 -5.00 5.05 -25.24
N GLN A 43 -4.07 5.84 -24.68
CA GLN A 43 -2.65 5.84 -25.07
C GLN A 43 -1.74 5.05 -24.11
N THR A 44 -2.29 4.52 -23.02
CA THR A 44 -1.53 3.85 -21.96
C THR A 44 -1.10 2.44 -22.40
N ASP A 45 0.20 2.18 -22.38
CA ASP A 45 0.78 0.85 -22.64
C ASP A 45 1.08 0.08 -21.34
N ILE A 46 1.51 0.79 -20.28
CA ILE A 46 1.76 0.25 -18.93
C ILE A 46 0.89 1.00 -17.92
N LEU A 47 0.11 0.27 -17.14
CA LEU A 47 -0.69 0.83 -16.06
C LEU A 47 -0.03 0.53 -14.71
N ILE A 48 0.29 1.56 -13.94
CA ILE A 48 0.79 1.45 -12.57
C ILE A 48 -0.30 1.99 -11.64
N THR A 49 -0.92 1.13 -10.83
CA THR A 49 -2.05 1.53 -9.98
C THR A 49 -2.36 0.49 -8.90
N ASN A 50 -3.03 0.89 -7.83
CA ASN A 50 -3.66 -0.04 -6.89
C ASN A 50 -5.16 -0.24 -7.17
N ILE A 51 -5.74 0.45 -8.16
CA ILE A 51 -7.18 0.41 -8.46
C ILE A 51 -7.47 0.56 -9.95
N TRP A 52 -8.32 -0.32 -10.48
CA TRP A 52 -8.89 -0.18 -11.81
C TRP A 52 -10.34 -0.63 -11.82
N ARG A 53 -11.23 0.16 -12.41
CA ARG A 53 -12.69 -0.09 -12.43
C ARG A 53 -13.22 -0.09 -13.85
N ALA A 54 -14.25 -0.89 -14.10
CA ALA A 54 -15.00 -0.87 -15.36
C ALA A 54 -15.62 0.50 -15.69
N ALA A 55 -15.81 1.35 -14.68
CA ALA A 55 -16.29 2.73 -14.86
C ALA A 55 -15.21 3.69 -15.41
N TYR A 56 -13.93 3.33 -15.39
CA TYR A 56 -12.87 4.16 -15.96
C TYR A 56 -12.87 4.10 -17.49
N PRO A 57 -12.32 5.12 -18.16
CA PRO A 57 -12.21 5.09 -19.61
C PRO A 57 -11.42 3.86 -20.10
N PRO A 58 -11.83 3.22 -21.22
CA PRO A 58 -11.16 2.02 -21.71
C PRO A 58 -9.68 2.23 -22.01
N ALA A 59 -8.84 1.34 -21.47
CA ALA A 59 -7.39 1.36 -21.69
C ALA A 59 -6.97 0.20 -22.61
N ALA A 60 -7.47 0.19 -23.85
CA ALA A 60 -7.34 -0.92 -24.80
C ALA A 60 -5.89 -1.27 -25.19
N ARG A 61 -4.94 -0.36 -24.94
CA ARG A 61 -3.52 -0.55 -25.25
C ARG A 61 -2.68 -1.14 -24.11
N VAL A 62 -3.26 -1.30 -22.92
CA VAL A 62 -2.53 -1.80 -21.75
C VAL A 62 -2.02 -3.22 -22.02
N ARG A 63 -0.71 -3.40 -21.84
CA ARG A 63 0.01 -4.68 -22.01
C ARG A 63 0.65 -5.16 -20.72
N LEU A 64 0.63 -4.35 -19.67
CA LEU A 64 1.15 -4.68 -18.35
C LEU A 64 0.42 -3.83 -17.30
N VAL A 65 -0.01 -4.48 -16.21
CA VAL A 65 -0.47 -3.79 -15.00
C VAL A 65 0.50 -4.09 -13.88
N GLN A 66 1.11 -3.05 -13.32
CA GLN A 66 1.94 -3.14 -12.11
C GLN A 66 1.16 -2.56 -10.94
N SER A 67 0.78 -3.42 -9.99
CA SER A 67 0.24 -2.96 -8.71
C SER A 67 1.35 -2.37 -7.85
N VAL A 68 1.02 -1.27 -7.17
CA VAL A 68 1.84 -0.69 -6.09
C VAL A 68 1.50 -1.31 -4.72
N ALA A 69 0.67 -2.35 -4.71
CA ALA A 69 0.26 -3.08 -3.52
C ALA A 69 0.50 -4.59 -3.69
N THR A 70 0.52 -5.30 -2.56
CA THR A 70 0.52 -6.78 -2.51
C THR A 70 -0.80 -7.35 -3.04
N GLY A 71 -1.92 -6.71 -2.67
CA GLY A 71 -3.27 -7.03 -3.13
C GLY A 71 -3.57 -6.50 -4.53
N ILE A 72 -4.47 -7.21 -5.23
CA ILE A 72 -4.95 -6.87 -6.59
C ILE A 72 -6.48 -6.93 -6.71
N GLU A 73 -7.19 -7.16 -5.60
CA GLU A 73 -8.64 -7.28 -5.52
C GLU A 73 -9.40 -6.03 -5.99
N TRP A 74 -8.72 -4.88 -5.99
CA TRP A 74 -9.26 -3.61 -6.46
C TRP A 74 -8.99 -3.32 -7.95
N ILE A 75 -8.36 -4.25 -8.66
CA ILE A 75 -8.13 -4.17 -10.10
C ILE A 75 -9.14 -5.09 -10.79
N GLU A 76 -10.17 -4.51 -11.40
CA GLU A 76 -11.19 -5.26 -12.14
C GLU A 76 -10.62 -5.80 -13.45
N GLN A 77 -10.19 -7.05 -13.41
CA GLN A 77 -9.52 -7.73 -14.53
C GLN A 77 -10.41 -7.83 -15.79
N SER A 78 -11.73 -7.88 -15.62
CA SER A 78 -12.69 -7.87 -16.73
C SER A 78 -12.71 -6.55 -17.50
N ALA A 79 -12.22 -5.46 -16.91
CA ALA A 79 -12.11 -4.14 -17.54
C ALA A 79 -10.73 -3.89 -18.19
N LEU A 80 -9.85 -4.90 -18.19
CA LEU A 80 -8.53 -4.83 -18.81
C LEU A 80 -8.48 -5.65 -20.11
N PRO A 81 -7.55 -5.35 -21.02
CA PRO A 81 -7.32 -6.18 -22.19
C PRO A 81 -7.05 -7.64 -21.81
N ARG A 82 -7.72 -8.56 -22.50
CA ARG A 82 -7.56 -10.00 -22.25
C ARG A 82 -6.10 -10.40 -22.42
N GLY A 83 -5.54 -11.05 -21.40
CA GLY A 83 -4.16 -11.54 -21.41
C GLY A 83 -3.11 -10.52 -20.97
N ALA A 84 -3.50 -9.30 -20.58
CA ALA A 84 -2.58 -8.38 -19.93
C ALA A 84 -2.11 -8.96 -18.57
N PRO A 85 -0.81 -9.19 -18.36
CA PRO A 85 -0.29 -9.62 -17.06
C PRO A 85 -0.53 -8.55 -15.99
N ILE A 86 -0.83 -9.03 -14.79
CA ILE A 86 -0.95 -8.21 -13.58
C ILE A 86 0.14 -8.67 -12.61
N CYS A 87 1.05 -7.77 -12.28
CA CYS A 87 2.15 -7.99 -11.35
C CYS A 87 1.85 -7.25 -10.04
N ASN A 88 2.01 -7.91 -8.90
CA ASN A 88 1.89 -7.25 -7.60
C ASN A 88 3.26 -6.79 -7.06
N ALA A 89 3.26 -6.11 -5.91
CA ALA A 89 4.46 -5.75 -5.17
C ALA A 89 4.58 -6.60 -3.91
N TYR A 90 5.43 -7.63 -3.93
CA TYR A 90 5.77 -8.47 -2.76
C TYR A 90 7.06 -7.98 -2.07
N GLY A 91 7.41 -8.52 -0.91
CA GLY A 91 8.60 -8.11 -0.13
C GLY A 91 8.30 -7.45 1.22
N HIS A 92 7.03 -7.32 1.57
CA HIS A 92 6.59 -6.70 2.84
C HIS A 92 6.41 -7.73 3.97
N GLU A 93 6.75 -9.00 3.73
CA GLU A 93 6.43 -10.12 4.62
C GLU A 93 7.12 -9.97 5.97
N THR A 94 8.40 -9.58 5.97
CA THR A 94 9.18 -9.35 7.20
C THR A 94 8.59 -8.21 8.03
N ALA A 95 8.33 -7.05 7.41
CA ALA A 95 7.77 -5.90 8.11
C ALA A 95 6.37 -6.19 8.69
N ILE A 96 5.54 -6.93 7.95
CA ILE A 96 4.23 -7.38 8.43
C ILE A 96 4.39 -8.36 9.59
N ALA A 97 5.31 -9.32 9.50
CA ALA A 97 5.56 -10.28 10.58
C ALA A 97 6.06 -9.59 11.85
N GLU A 98 6.98 -8.64 11.73
CA GLU A 98 7.45 -7.79 12.83
C GLU A 98 6.31 -7.01 13.47
N TYR A 99 5.45 -6.40 12.65
CA TYR A 99 4.29 -5.67 13.15
C TYR A 99 3.32 -6.59 13.91
N VAL A 100 3.01 -7.78 13.36
CA VAL A 100 2.13 -8.75 14.00
C VAL A 100 2.70 -9.22 15.34
N LEU A 101 3.99 -9.60 15.39
CA LEU A 101 4.66 -10.00 16.61
C LEU A 101 4.67 -8.87 17.65
N MET A 102 4.98 -7.63 17.23
CA MET A 102 4.92 -6.48 18.11
C MET A 102 3.51 -6.29 18.69
N VAL A 103 2.45 -6.36 17.86
CA VAL A 103 1.06 -6.19 18.32
C VAL A 103 0.67 -7.32 19.29
N MET A 104 1.06 -8.56 19.01
CA MET A 104 0.84 -9.70 19.92
C MET A 104 1.51 -9.45 21.28
N LEU A 105 2.76 -9.01 21.31
CA LEU A 105 3.48 -8.70 22.55
C LEU A 105 2.85 -7.52 23.30
N VAL A 106 2.50 -6.44 22.58
CA VAL A 106 1.81 -5.28 23.17
C VAL A 106 0.51 -5.69 23.85
N TRP A 107 -0.23 -6.62 23.23
CA TRP A 107 -1.47 -7.15 23.78
C TRP A 107 -1.23 -8.07 24.97
N SER A 108 -0.46 -9.15 24.79
CA SER A 108 -0.24 -10.18 25.81
C SER A 108 0.42 -9.63 27.07
N HIS A 109 1.32 -8.66 26.94
CA HIS A 109 2.00 -8.05 28.09
C HIS A 109 1.24 -6.84 28.66
N ARG A 110 0.06 -6.50 28.13
CA ARG A 110 -0.73 -5.31 28.49
C ARG A 110 0.10 -4.02 28.43
N PHE A 111 1.02 -3.93 27.47
CA PHE A 111 2.02 -2.87 27.42
C PHE A 111 1.39 -1.47 27.37
N ARG A 112 0.23 -1.31 26.70
CA ARG A 112 -0.51 -0.04 26.65
C ARG A 112 -1.10 0.39 27.99
N GLU A 113 -1.48 -0.56 28.85
CA GLU A 113 -1.93 -0.27 30.21
C GLU A 113 -0.77 0.27 31.05
N ILE A 114 0.36 -0.44 31.02
CA ILE A 114 1.59 -0.06 31.74
C ILE A 114 2.09 1.31 31.29
N GLU A 115 2.17 1.53 29.98
CA GLU A 115 2.55 2.81 29.39
C GLU A 115 1.59 3.94 29.79
N GLY A 116 0.28 3.67 29.81
CA GLY A 116 -0.73 4.63 30.24
C GLY A 116 -0.62 5.01 31.71
N GLU A 117 -0.47 4.04 32.60
CA GLU A 117 -0.25 4.28 34.04
C GLU A 117 1.01 5.11 34.28
N PHE A 118 2.09 4.78 33.60
CA PHE A 118 3.34 5.50 33.77
C PHE A 118 3.27 6.92 33.20
N ARG A 119 2.95 7.07 31.90
CA ARG A 119 3.06 8.36 31.20
C ARG A 119 1.94 9.34 31.53
N ARG A 120 0.71 8.86 31.77
CA ARG A 120 -0.46 9.73 31.95
C ARG A 120 -0.80 9.93 33.42
N ARG A 121 -0.46 8.97 34.29
CA ARG A 121 -0.84 8.99 35.71
C ARG A 121 0.35 9.08 36.64
N SER A 122 1.58 9.11 36.12
CA SER A 122 2.82 9.08 36.90
C SER A 122 2.84 7.94 37.93
N SER A 123 2.19 6.83 37.56
CA SER A 123 1.90 5.71 38.44
C SER A 123 2.79 4.54 38.09
N TRP A 124 3.36 3.93 39.13
CA TRP A 124 4.11 2.68 39.04
C TRP A 124 3.26 1.48 39.45
N ALA A 125 1.94 1.62 39.52
CA ALA A 125 1.03 0.57 40.03
C ALA A 125 1.20 -0.80 39.34
N PRO A 126 1.42 -0.90 38.02
CA PRO A 126 1.65 -2.20 37.37
C PRO A 126 3.02 -2.82 37.66
N SER A 127 3.96 -2.07 38.26
CA SER A 127 5.33 -2.55 38.48
C SER A 127 5.44 -3.54 39.64
N TRP A 128 6.46 -4.40 39.58
CA TRP A 128 6.80 -5.32 40.68
C TRP A 128 7.10 -4.58 42.00
N VAL A 129 7.63 -3.35 41.93
CA VAL A 129 7.89 -2.49 43.10
C VAL A 129 6.61 -2.15 43.86
N LYS A 130 5.46 -2.13 43.16
CA LYS A 130 4.12 -1.93 43.73
C LYS A 130 3.32 -3.23 43.84
N SER A 131 3.97 -4.39 43.68
CA SER A 131 3.28 -5.69 43.62
C SER A 131 2.16 -5.72 42.57
N GLY A 132 2.39 -5.04 41.44
CA GLY A 132 1.49 -5.08 40.30
C GLY A 132 1.30 -6.51 39.79
N SER A 133 0.15 -6.76 39.16
CA SER A 133 -0.13 -8.09 38.59
C SER A 133 0.97 -8.49 37.60
N PRO A 134 1.40 -9.77 37.58
CA PRO A 134 2.33 -10.26 36.57
C PRO A 134 1.85 -9.89 35.18
N HIS A 135 2.77 -9.51 34.31
CA HIS A 135 2.45 -9.35 32.89
C HIS A 135 1.90 -10.67 32.34
N GLY A 136 1.13 -10.65 31.26
CA GLY A 136 0.53 -11.86 30.67
C GLY A 136 1.52 -12.76 29.92
N GLU A 137 2.78 -12.81 30.37
CA GLU A 137 3.85 -13.68 29.88
C GLU A 137 3.84 -15.06 30.58
N ILE A 138 2.91 -15.29 31.52
CA ILE A 138 2.79 -16.51 32.33
C ILE A 138 1.47 -17.23 32.01
#